data_AF-A0A9D6QDF6-F1
#
_entry.id   AF-A0A9D6QDF6-F1
#
_cell.length_a   1.000
_cell.length_b   1.000
_cell.length_c   1.000
_cell.angle_alpha   90.00
_cell.angle_beta   90.00
_cell.angle_gamma   90.00
#
_symmetry.space_group_name_H-M   'P 1'
#
loop_
_entity.id
_entity.type
_entity.pdbx_description
1 polymer ?
#
loop_
_entity_poly.entity_id
_entity_poly.type
_entity_poly.pdbx_seq_one_letter_code
_entity_poly.pdbx_strand_id
1 'polypeptide(L)'
;MHNLNADDLRAEARLLTLAGLILLGLGFPLTLYLVSISLGPHGLSPVLPIALGAPPIVVGYIACHFASLRMVKAKALEEARHRRKFALASVKK
;
A
#
# COMPACT_ATOMS: atom_id res chain seq x y z
N MET A 1 16.98 -8.61 16.49
CA MET A 1 16.96 -8.71 15.01
C MET A 1 15.97 -9.81 14.63
N HIS A 2 14.77 -9.45 14.18
CA HIS A 2 13.76 -10.41 13.73
C HIS A 2 14.28 -11.07 12.43
N ASN A 3 14.26 -12.40 12.33
CA ASN A 3 14.59 -13.09 11.08
C ASN A 3 13.50 -12.75 10.05
N LEU A 4 13.76 -11.79 9.17
CA LEU A 4 12.81 -11.37 8.13
C LEU A 4 12.60 -12.53 7.15
N ASN A 5 11.47 -13.22 7.27
CA ASN A 5 11.06 -14.24 6.31
C ASN A 5 10.28 -13.59 5.15
N ALA A 6 10.38 -14.18 3.95
CA ALA A 6 9.68 -13.67 2.77
C ALA A 6 8.15 -13.77 2.91
N ASP A 7 7.66 -14.79 3.62
CA ASP A 7 6.24 -15.02 3.86
C ASP A 7 5.63 -13.92 4.74
N ASP A 8 6.33 -13.51 5.81
CA ASP A 8 5.88 -12.44 6.71
C ASP A 8 5.78 -11.10 5.97
N LEU A 9 6.77 -10.79 5.12
CA LEU A 9 6.74 -9.58 4.28
C LEU A 9 5.56 -9.59 3.31
N ARG A 10 5.21 -10.75 2.74
CA ARG A 10 4.04 -10.88 1.86
C ARG A 10 2.73 -10.76 2.63
N ALA A 11 2.63 -11.36 3.81
CA ALA A 11 1.46 -11.23 4.67
C ALA A 11 1.19 -9.77 5.04
N GLU A 12 2.24 -9.05 5.42
CA GLU A 12 2.13 -7.63 5.74
C GLU A 12 1.83 -6.77 4.51
N ALA A 13 2.42 -7.08 3.35
CA ALA A 13 2.06 -6.40 2.10
C ALA A 13 0.56 -6.55 1.78
N ARG A 14 -0.01 -7.75 1.94
CA ARG A 14 -1.45 -7.98 1.70
C ARG A 14 -2.32 -7.17 2.66
N LEU A 15 -1.95 -7.10 3.94
CA LEU A 15 -2.67 -6.27 4.92
C LEU A 15 -2.64 -4.78 4.52
N LEU A 16 -1.47 -4.27 4.15
CA LEU A 16 -1.30 -2.89 3.70
C LEU A 16 -2.06 -2.61 2.40
N THR A 17 -2.11 -3.55 1.45
CA THR A 17 -2.91 -3.42 0.23
C THR A 17 -4.40 -3.39 0.55
N LEU A 18 -4.90 -4.27 1.42
CA LEU A 18 -6.31 -4.27 1.81
C LEU A 18 -6.68 -2.96 2.51
N ALA A 19 -5.87 -2.52 3.47
CA ALA A 19 -6.08 -1.25 4.15
C ALA A 19 -6.07 -0.07 3.15
N GLY A 20 -5.08 -0.05 2.24
CA GLY A 20 -4.97 0.96 1.20
C GLY A 20 -6.18 1.00 0.27
N LEU A 21 -6.64 -0.16 -0.20
CA LEU A 21 -7.82 -0.27 -1.07
C LEU A 21 -9.11 0.14 -0.35
N ILE A 22 -9.28 -0.20 0.94
CA ILE A 22 -10.44 0.23 1.72
C ILE A 22 -10.43 1.77 1.87
N LEU A 23 -9.28 2.33 2.26
CA LEU A 23 -9.12 3.79 2.40
C LEU A 23 -9.35 4.53 1.10
N LEU A 24 -8.83 4.02 -0.02
CA LEU A 24 -9.04 4.63 -1.33
C LEU A 24 -10.48 4.46 -1.81
N GLY A 25 -11.04 3.27 -1.64
CA GLY A 25 -12.40 2.91 -2.03
C GLY A 25 -13.48 3.66 -1.24
N LEU A 26 -13.19 4.11 -0.02
CA LEU A 26 -14.08 4.96 0.77
C LEU A 26 -13.76 6.45 0.62
N GLY A 27 -12.47 6.81 0.65
CA GLY A 27 -12.01 8.19 0.62
C GLY A 27 -12.29 8.88 -0.72
N PHE A 28 -12.10 8.19 -1.84
CA PHE A 28 -12.37 8.75 -3.16
C PHE A 28 -13.85 9.10 -3.39
N PRO A 29 -14.82 8.19 -3.21
CA PRO A 29 -16.23 8.54 -3.39
C PRO A 29 -16.70 9.55 -2.35
N LEU A 30 -16.21 9.49 -1.11
CA LEU A 30 -16.51 10.52 -0.10
C LEU A 30 -16.04 11.90 -0.57
N THR A 31 -14.84 12.00 -1.14
CA THR A 31 -14.33 13.26 -1.67
C THR A 31 -15.19 13.76 -2.83
N LEU A 32 -15.56 12.89 -3.78
CA LEU A 32 -16.45 13.28 -4.88
C LEU A 32 -17.82 13.75 -4.40
N TYR A 33 -18.37 13.10 -3.36
CA TYR A 33 -19.60 13.55 -2.72
C TYR A 33 -19.46 14.94 -2.11
N LEU A 34 -18.38 15.20 -1.35
CA LEU A 34 -18.11 16.52 -0.78
C LEU A 34 -17.90 17.60 -1.87
N VAL A 35 -17.22 17.24 -2.96
CA VAL A 35 -17.05 18.11 -4.13
C VAL A 35 -18.42 18.47 -4.72
N SER A 36 -19.32 17.49 -4.87
CA SER A 36 -20.66 17.74 -5.42
C SER A 36 -21.48 18.70 -4.55
N ILE A 37 -21.35 18.60 -3.22
CA ILE A 37 -21.99 19.53 -2.28
C ILE A 37 -21.35 20.91 -2.39
N SER A 38 -20.02 21.00 -2.50
CA SER A 38 -19.31 22.28 -2.56
C SER A 38 -19.59 23.06 -3.84
N LEU A 39 -19.85 22.37 -4.96
CA LEU A 39 -20.22 22.98 -6.24
C LEU A 39 -21.72 23.32 -6.36
N GLY A 40 -22.53 22.99 -5.35
CA GLY A 40 -23.98 23.20 -5.38
C GLY A 40 -24.40 24.69 -5.25
N PRO A 41 -25.68 25.02 -5.54
CA PRO A 41 -26.20 26.40 -5.48
C PRO A 41 -26.11 27.07 -4.09
N HIS A 42 -26.05 26.27 -3.02
CA HIS A 42 -25.79 26.68 -1.64
C HIS A 42 -24.52 26.00 -1.11
N GLY A 43 -23.50 25.88 -1.96
CA GLY A 43 -22.35 25.03 -1.72
C GLY A 43 -21.56 25.40 -0.46
N LEU A 44 -21.12 24.36 0.25
CA LEU A 44 -20.20 24.50 1.37
C LEU A 44 -18.80 24.94 0.88
N SER A 45 -17.98 25.40 1.82
CA SER A 45 -16.61 25.88 1.55
C SER A 45 -15.83 24.97 0.59
N PRO A 46 -15.14 25.53 -0.44
CA PRO A 46 -14.31 24.77 -1.38
C PRO A 46 -13.15 24.01 -0.73
N VAL A 47 -12.82 24.34 0.52
CA VAL A 47 -11.76 23.70 1.30
C VAL A 47 -12.23 22.37 1.90
N LEU A 48 -13.55 22.16 2.04
CA LEU A 48 -14.12 21.00 2.70
C LEU A 48 -13.72 19.65 2.06
N PRO A 49 -13.74 19.48 0.73
CA PRO A 49 -13.33 18.23 0.09
C PRO A 49 -11.84 17.96 0.25
N ILE A 50 -11.02 19.02 0.32
CA ILE A 50 -9.58 18.89 0.52
C ILE A 50 -9.30 18.48 1.96
N ALA A 51 -9.88 19.18 2.94
CA ALA A 51 -9.62 18.94 4.35
C ALA A 51 -10.09 17.56 4.82
N LEU A 52 -11.24 17.08 4.33
CA LEU A 52 -11.83 15.81 4.77
C LEU A 52 -11.53 14.64 3.80
N GLY A 53 -11.41 14.93 2.51
CA GLY A 53 -11.24 13.92 1.47
C GLY A 53 -9.78 13.60 1.12
N ALA A 54 -8.88 14.59 1.15
CA ALA A 54 -7.47 14.36 0.85
C ALA A 54 -6.77 13.42 1.85
N PRO A 55 -7.00 13.51 3.18
CA PRO A 55 -6.32 12.63 4.14
C PRO A 55 -6.52 11.13 3.90
N PRO A 56 -7.76 10.59 3.75
CA PRO A 56 -7.94 9.15 3.53
C PRO A 56 -7.34 8.68 2.19
N ILE A 57 -7.39 9.51 1.14
CA ILE A 57 -6.79 9.18 -0.17
C ILE A 57 -5.26 9.09 -0.04
N VAL A 58 -4.63 10.07 0.60
CA VAL A 58 -3.17 10.09 0.80
C VAL A 58 -2.72 8.91 1.64
N VAL A 59 -3.41 8.60 2.74
CA VAL A 59 -3.08 7.43 3.58
C VAL A 59 -3.28 6.12 2.80
N GLY A 60 -4.35 6.02 2.00
CA GLY A 60 -4.59 4.87 1.13
C GLY A 60 -3.47 4.65 0.11
N TYR A 61 -3.01 5.72 -0.54
CA TYR A 61 -1.87 5.69 -1.45
C TYR A 61 -0.58 5.24 -0.75
N ILE A 62 -0.27 5.82 0.41
CA ILE A 62 0.94 5.48 1.18
C ILE A 62 0.92 4.00 1.62
N ALA A 63 -0.24 3.49 2.07
CA ALA A 63 -0.39 2.09 2.43
C ALA A 63 -0.10 1.16 1.23
N CYS A 64 -0.66 1.47 0.05
CA CYS A 64 -0.37 0.74 -1.19
C CYS A 64 1.10 0.84 -1.61
N HIS A 65 1.74 2.00 -1.41
CA HIS A 65 3.16 2.19 -1.70
C HIS A 65 4.03 1.29 -0.80
N PHE A 66 3.76 1.27 0.51
CA PHE A 66 4.50 0.40 1.44
C PHE A 66 4.25 -1.09 1.17
N ALA A 67 3.03 -1.47 0.79
CA ALA A 67 2.74 -2.83 0.37
C ALA A 67 3.64 -3.27 -0.80
N SER A 68 3.77 -2.40 -1.81
CA SER A 68 4.62 -2.64 -2.98
C SER A 68 6.09 -2.82 -2.58
N LEU A 69 6.61 -1.95 -1.70
CA LEU A 69 7.98 -2.05 -1.19
C LEU A 69 8.23 -3.38 -0.44
N ARG A 70 7.25 -3.86 0.32
CA ARG A 70 7.37 -5.14 1.05
C ARG A 70 7.35 -6.35 0.13
N MET A 71 6.55 -6.34 -0.93
CA MET A 71 6.58 -7.40 -1.95
C MET A 71 7.92 -7.44 -2.69
N VAL A 72 8.48 -6.28 -3.06
CA VAL A 72 9.80 -6.21 -3.70
C VAL A 72 10.88 -6.77 -2.78
N LYS A 73 10.86 -6.40 -1.49
CA LYS A 73 11.80 -6.95 -0.50
C LYS A 73 11.65 -8.46 -0.31
N ALA A 74 10.42 -8.99 -0.28
CA ALA A 74 10.19 -10.44 -0.20
C ALA A 74 10.79 -11.19 -1.40
N LYS A 75 10.57 -10.66 -2.62
CA LYS A 75 11.12 -11.23 -3.85
C LYS A 75 12.65 -11.24 -3.85
N ALA A 76 13.28 -10.14 -3.42
CA ALA A 76 14.74 -10.07 -3.33
C ALA A 76 15.32 -11.11 -2.35
N LEU A 77 14.65 -11.36 -1.22
CA LEU A 77 15.05 -12.39 -0.26
C LEU A 77 14.95 -13.81 -0.84
N GLU A 78 13.90 -14.08 -1.62
CA GLU A 78 13.75 -15.37 -2.31
C GLU A 78 14.85 -15.58 -3.36
N GLU A 79 15.12 -14.58 -4.19
CA GLU A 79 16.17 -14.64 -5.21
C GLU A 79 17.55 -14.87 -4.58
N ALA A 80 17.85 -14.18 -3.47
CA ALA A 80 19.09 -14.39 -2.72
C ALA A 80 19.18 -15.83 -2.15
N ARG A 81 18.07 -16.36 -1.63
CA ARG A 81 17.98 -17.74 -1.13
C ARG A 81 18.20 -18.75 -2.26
N HIS A 82 17.61 -18.53 -3.44
CA HIS A 82 17.82 -19.38 -4.62
C HIS A 82 19.28 -19.37 -5.06
N ARG A 83 19.91 -18.19 -5.19
CA ARG A 83 21.34 -18.08 -5.54
C ARG A 83 22.24 -18.83 -4.55
N ARG A 84 21.98 -18.73 -3.25
CA ARG A 84 22.73 -19.49 -2.23
C ARG A 84 22.59 -21.00 -2.39
N LYS A 85 21.37 -21.50 -2.65
CA LYS A 85 21.15 -22.94 -2.91
C LYS A 85 21.95 -23.44 -4.12
N PHE A 86 21.95 -22.68 -5.22
CA PHE A 86 22.72 -23.03 -6.40
C PHE A 86 24.24 -23.00 -6.16
N ALA A 87 24.74 -21.99 -5.43
CA ALA A 87 26.16 -21.92 -5.08
C ALA A 87 26.60 -23.12 -4.22
N LEU A 88 25.79 -23.51 -3.23
CA LEU A 88 26.07 -24.68 -2.39
C LEU A 88 26.02 -26.00 -3.19
N ALA A 89 25.09 -26.12 -4.15
CA ALA A 89 25.02 -27.28 -5.03
C ALA A 89 26.23 -27.38 -5.98
N SER A 90 26.80 -26.24 -6.39
CA SER A 90 28.00 -26.18 -7.23
C SER A 90 29.27 -26.59 -6.49
N VAL A 91 29.37 -26.32 -5.18
CA VAL A 91 30.56 -26.67 -4.36
C VAL A 91 30.63 -28.18 -4.06
N LYS A 92 29.50 -28.89 -4.12
CA LYS A 92 29.40 -30.31 -3.78
C LYS A 92 29.68 -31.27 -4.94
N LYS A 93 29.94 -30.74 -6.15
CA LYS A 93 30.37 -31.49 -7.34
C LYS A 93 31.87 -31.40 -7.49
#